data_AF-A0A9D2PHF1-F1
#
_entry.id   AF-A0A9D2PHF1-F1
#
_cell.length_a   1.000
_cell.length_b   1.000
_cell.length_c   1.000
_cell.angle_alpha   90.00
_cell.angle_beta   90.00
_cell.angle_gamma   90.00
#
_symmetry.space_group_name_H-M   'P 1'
#
loop_
_entity.id
_entity.type
_entity.pdbx_description
1 polymer ?
#
loop_
_entity_poly.entity_id
_entity_poly.type
_entity_poly.pdbx_seq_one_letter_code
_entity_poly.pdbx_strand_id
1 'polypeptide(L)'
;MGQNKYLVIHGAAKDSDEAISMCGRALYDAGLVKETFGEKCRIRERDYPTGLPTDIPVAIPHCKDEGIKENSICFLKLDAPVVFRRMDDDTENIETDMIFNMAIKDPNEHLQALQSLMQFLNNPEALEKCRNLSDDEVIRFLEESIG
;
A
#
# COMPACT_ATOMS: atom_id res chain seq x y z
N MET A 1 10.07 3.43 -18.56
CA MET A 1 9.28 3.15 -17.35
C MET A 1 8.87 4.50 -16.79
N GLY A 2 7.56 4.73 -16.63
CA GLY A 2 7.07 5.96 -15.99
C GLY A 2 7.35 5.86 -14.49
N GLN A 3 7.80 6.96 -13.89
CA GLN A 3 8.04 7.04 -12.45
C GLN A 3 6.73 6.81 -11.68
N ASN A 4 6.77 6.01 -10.61
CA ASN A 4 5.61 5.80 -9.75
C ASN A 4 5.14 7.12 -9.12
N LYS A 5 3.83 7.27 -8.89
CA LYS A 5 3.27 8.37 -8.11
C LYS A 5 3.08 7.96 -6.66
N TYR A 6 3.53 8.78 -5.72
CA TYR A 6 3.41 8.51 -4.30
C TYR A 6 2.45 9.49 -3.65
N LEU A 7 1.55 8.95 -2.82
CA LEU A 7 0.68 9.72 -1.94
C LEU A 7 0.97 9.30 -0.50
N VAL A 8 1.05 10.27 0.41
CA VAL A 8 1.08 10.01 1.85
C VAL A 8 -0.19 10.60 2.45
N ILE A 9 -0.91 9.77 3.21
CA ILE A 9 -2.11 10.17 3.92
C ILE A 9 -2.05 9.67 5.36
N HIS A 10 -2.85 10.30 6.22
CA HIS A 10 -2.96 9.96 7.64
C HIS A 10 -4.43 9.75 8.01
N GLY A 11 -4.70 8.92 9.00
CA GLY A 11 -6.01 8.91 9.64
C GLY A 11 -6.25 7.71 10.54
N ALA A 12 -7.51 7.48 10.86
CA ALA A 12 -7.94 6.35 11.68
C ALA A 12 -8.88 5.45 10.87
N ALA A 13 -8.69 4.14 11.00
CA ALA A 13 -9.54 3.12 10.43
C ALA A 13 -9.89 2.11 11.52
N LYS A 14 -11.11 1.60 11.52
CA LYS A 14 -11.54 0.56 12.47
C LYS A 14 -11.05 -0.84 12.09
N ASP A 15 -10.81 -1.06 10.80
CA ASP A 15 -10.46 -2.34 10.20
C ASP A 15 -9.72 -2.15 8.85
N SER A 16 -9.24 -3.26 8.29
CA SER A 16 -8.56 -3.29 6.99
C SER A 16 -9.45 -2.83 5.83
N ASP A 17 -10.76 -3.09 5.91
CA ASP A 17 -11.75 -2.74 4.91
C ASP A 17 -11.88 -1.20 4.79
N GLU A 18 -11.89 -0.48 5.92
CA GLU A 18 -11.87 0.98 5.99
C GLU A 18 -10.50 1.57 5.59
N ALA A 19 -9.38 0.97 6.04
CA ALA A 19 -8.03 1.42 5.66
C ALA A 19 -7.83 1.36 4.13
N ILE A 20 -8.26 0.27 3.47
CA ILE A 20 -8.19 0.14 2.01
C ILE A 20 -9.12 1.14 1.33
N SER A 21 -10.32 1.38 1.86
CA SER A 21 -11.23 2.42 1.35
C SER A 21 -10.59 3.81 1.36
N MET A 22 -9.87 4.17 2.43
CA MET A 22 -9.18 5.46 2.53
C MET A 22 -8.10 5.60 1.45
N CYS A 23 -7.25 4.59 1.28
CA CYS A 23 -6.22 4.59 0.24
C CYS A 23 -6.84 4.66 -1.17
N GLY A 24 -7.86 3.85 -1.44
CA GLY A 24 -8.56 3.85 -2.73
C GLY A 24 -9.21 5.20 -3.04
N ARG A 25 -9.75 5.89 -2.04
CA ARG A 25 -10.31 7.24 -2.19
C ARG A 25 -9.22 8.25 -2.52
N ALA A 26 -8.10 8.24 -1.81
CA ALA A 26 -6.98 9.15 -2.06
C ALA A 26 -6.42 8.98 -3.50
N LEU A 27 -6.25 7.73 -3.94
CA LEU A 27 -5.81 7.42 -5.31
C LEU A 27 -6.81 7.91 -6.36
N TYR A 28 -8.11 7.79 -6.09
CA TYR A 28 -9.16 8.26 -6.98
C TYR A 28 -9.21 9.79 -7.06
N ASP A 29 -9.16 10.48 -5.91
CA ASP A 29 -9.20 11.94 -5.83
C ASP A 29 -7.96 12.58 -6.49
N ALA A 30 -6.81 11.90 -6.44
CA ALA A 30 -5.60 12.26 -7.19
C ALA A 30 -5.68 11.96 -8.70
N GLY A 31 -6.78 11.34 -9.17
CA GLY A 31 -7.02 11.02 -10.57
C GLY A 31 -6.26 9.79 -11.09
N LEU A 32 -5.58 9.03 -10.23
CA LEU A 32 -4.66 7.94 -10.60
C LEU A 32 -5.39 6.63 -10.94
N VAL A 33 -6.60 6.45 -10.42
CA VAL A 33 -7.44 5.26 -10.64
C VAL A 33 -8.89 5.66 -10.95
N LYS A 34 -9.75 4.67 -11.22
CA LYS A 34 -11.22 4.84 -11.24
C LYS A 34 -11.79 4.67 -9.83
N GLU A 35 -12.96 5.25 -9.59
CA GLU A 35 -13.64 5.25 -8.28
C GLU A 35 -13.82 3.85 -7.68
N THR A 36 -14.00 2.83 -8.53
CA THR A 36 -14.23 1.44 -8.11
C THR A 36 -12.96 0.71 -7.65
N PHE A 37 -11.77 1.30 -7.78
CA PHE A 37 -10.49 0.64 -7.45
C PHE A 37 -10.39 0.21 -5.98
N GLY A 38 -10.78 1.09 -5.05
CA GLY A 38 -10.73 0.78 -3.61
C GLY A 38 -11.62 -0.40 -3.23
N GLU A 39 -12.84 -0.46 -3.79
CA GLU A 39 -13.75 -1.59 -3.56
C GLU A 39 -13.19 -2.90 -4.13
N LYS A 40 -12.54 -2.85 -5.30
CA LYS A 40 -11.90 -4.05 -5.87
C LYS A 40 -10.73 -4.55 -5.04
N CYS A 41 -9.93 -3.64 -4.47
CA CYS A 41 -8.88 -4.02 -3.52
C CYS A 41 -9.48 -4.69 -2.27
N ARG A 42 -10.56 -4.13 -1.70
CA ARG A 42 -11.25 -4.71 -0.53
C ARG A 42 -11.80 -6.10 -0.80
N ILE A 43 -12.49 -6.29 -1.92
CA ILE A 43 -13.03 -7.61 -2.30
C ILE A 43 -11.88 -8.61 -2.44
N ARG A 44 -10.80 -8.22 -3.11
CA ARG A 44 -9.64 -9.10 -3.29
C ARG A 44 -8.97 -9.46 -1.96
N GLU A 45 -8.82 -8.52 -1.05
CA GLU A 45 -8.19 -8.74 0.25
C GLU A 45 -8.89 -9.82 1.09
N ARG A 46 -10.21 -9.96 0.92
CA ARG A 46 -11.01 -11.01 1.59
C ARG A 46 -10.69 -12.42 1.11
N ASP A 47 -10.17 -12.58 -0.09
CA ASP A 47 -9.82 -13.89 -0.64
C ASP A 47 -8.30 -14.10 -0.72
N TYR A 48 -7.54 -13.00 -0.80
CA TYR A 48 -6.09 -13.00 -0.97
C TYR A 48 -5.47 -11.95 -0.05
N PRO A 49 -5.24 -12.30 1.23
CA PRO A 49 -4.68 -11.38 2.20
C PRO A 49 -3.32 -10.83 1.80
N THR A 50 -3.04 -9.61 2.24
CA THR A 50 -1.80 -8.89 1.90
C THR A 50 -1.03 -8.38 3.12
N GLY A 51 -1.38 -8.83 4.32
CA GLY A 51 -0.59 -8.58 5.52
C GLY A 51 0.78 -9.26 5.43
N LEU A 52 1.85 -8.50 5.64
CA LEU A 52 3.22 -8.96 5.61
C LEU A 52 3.80 -8.99 7.04
N PRO A 53 4.22 -10.18 7.53
CA PRO A 53 4.80 -10.36 8.85
C PRO A 53 6.31 -10.00 8.86
N THR A 54 6.65 -8.81 8.38
CA THR A 54 8.00 -8.23 8.44
C THR A 54 8.32 -7.77 9.87
N ASP A 55 9.60 -7.45 10.16
CA ASP A 55 10.04 -6.98 11.49
C ASP A 55 9.19 -5.81 12.01
N ILE A 56 8.82 -4.89 11.11
CA ILE A 56 7.74 -3.93 11.30
C ILE A 56 6.60 -4.36 10.38
N PRO A 57 5.45 -4.86 10.90
CA PRO A 57 4.38 -5.37 10.06
C PRO A 57 3.76 -4.29 9.17
N VAL A 58 3.44 -4.66 7.93
CA VAL A 58 2.85 -3.76 6.93
C VAL A 58 1.79 -4.49 6.11
N ALA A 59 0.86 -3.76 5.49
CA ALA A 59 -0.07 -4.33 4.51
C ALA A 59 0.14 -3.72 3.12
N ILE A 60 0.02 -4.53 2.07
CA ILE A 60 0.21 -4.11 0.68
C ILE A 60 -1.02 -4.40 -0.21
N PRO A 61 -2.22 -3.89 0.13
CA PRO A 61 -3.42 -4.19 -0.64
C PRO A 61 -3.24 -3.74 -2.10
N HIS A 62 -3.64 -4.60 -3.04
CA HIS A 62 -3.53 -4.33 -4.47
C HIS A 62 -4.47 -5.25 -5.25
N CYS A 63 -4.93 -4.82 -6.42
CA CYS A 63 -5.67 -5.65 -7.35
C CYS A 63 -5.30 -5.34 -8.80
N LYS A 64 -5.55 -6.30 -9.71
CA LYS A 64 -5.51 -6.04 -11.15
C LYS A 64 -6.77 -5.29 -11.55
N ASP A 65 -6.62 -4.14 -12.20
CA ASP A 65 -7.76 -3.34 -12.63
C ASP A 65 -7.45 -2.49 -13.87
N GLU A 66 -8.29 -2.57 -14.91
CA GLU A 66 -8.15 -1.77 -16.14
C GLU A 66 -8.46 -0.27 -15.93
N GLY A 67 -9.00 0.10 -14.77
CA GLY A 67 -9.24 1.48 -14.35
C GLY A 67 -8.04 2.17 -13.74
N ILE A 68 -6.90 1.49 -13.58
CA ILE A 68 -5.63 2.10 -13.16
C ILE A 68 -5.08 2.94 -14.32
N LYS A 69 -4.85 4.24 -14.08
CA LYS A 69 -4.38 5.17 -15.11
C LYS A 69 -2.88 5.37 -15.09
N GLU A 70 -2.28 5.35 -13.90
CA GLU A 70 -0.84 5.50 -13.66
C GLU A 70 -0.39 4.60 -12.51
N ASN A 71 0.87 4.15 -12.56
CA ASN A 71 1.47 3.42 -11.45
C ASN A 71 1.56 4.32 -10.22
N SER A 72 1.08 3.84 -9.09
CA SER A 72 1.05 4.62 -7.86
C SER A 72 1.04 3.78 -6.60
N ILE A 73 1.54 4.37 -5.51
CA ILE A 73 1.49 3.82 -4.17
C ILE A 73 0.90 4.89 -3.25
N CYS A 74 -0.18 4.54 -2.55
CA CYS A 74 -0.69 5.33 -1.45
C CYS A 74 -0.19 4.71 -0.14
N PHE A 75 0.64 5.47 0.57
CA PHE A 75 1.09 5.14 1.91
C PHE A 75 0.19 5.82 2.95
N LEU A 76 -0.59 5.01 3.66
CA LEU A 76 -1.43 5.43 4.77
C LEU A 76 -0.71 5.14 6.08
N LYS A 77 -0.54 6.18 6.88
CA LYS A 77 -0.13 6.11 8.29
C LYS A 77 -1.39 6.15 9.16
N LEU A 78 -1.60 5.10 9.96
CA LEU A 78 -2.74 5.04 10.87
C LEU A 78 -2.38 5.53 12.28
N ASP A 79 -3.36 6.14 12.94
CA ASP A 79 -3.25 6.55 14.35
C ASP A 79 -3.14 5.35 15.30
N ALA A 80 -3.73 4.22 14.92
CA ALA A 80 -3.68 2.95 15.65
C ALA A 80 -3.60 1.76 14.67
N PRO A 81 -2.91 0.67 15.02
CA PRO A 81 -2.83 -0.51 14.17
C PRO A 81 -4.20 -1.13 13.91
N VAL A 82 -4.37 -1.68 12.71
CA VAL A 82 -5.53 -2.51 12.34
C VAL A 82 -5.07 -3.91 11.95
N VAL A 83 -5.98 -4.87 12.07
CA VAL A 83 -5.72 -6.28 11.78
C VAL A 83 -5.79 -6.56 10.28
N PHE A 84 -4.74 -7.18 9.75
CA PHE A 84 -4.71 -7.81 8.42
C PHE A 84 -4.40 -9.29 8.57
N ARG A 85 -5.03 -10.14 7.75
CA ARG A 85 -4.60 -11.54 7.62
C ARG A 85 -3.27 -11.62 6.90
N ARG A 86 -2.46 -12.61 7.24
CA ARG A 86 -1.15 -12.79 6.63
C ARG A 86 -1.26 -13.36 5.22
N MET A 87 -0.36 -12.87 4.36
CA MET A 87 -0.25 -13.32 2.97
C MET A 87 0.35 -14.73 2.86
N ASP A 88 1.21 -15.13 3.80
CA ASP A 88 1.88 -16.44 3.80
C ASP A 88 1.10 -17.55 4.52
N ASP A 89 0.22 -17.17 5.47
CA ASP A 89 -0.69 -18.06 6.19
C ASP A 89 -1.98 -17.31 6.56
N ASP A 90 -3.09 -17.58 5.86
CA ASP A 90 -4.35 -16.86 6.05
C ASP A 90 -5.13 -17.25 7.33
N THR A 91 -4.59 -18.18 8.12
CA THR A 91 -5.08 -18.50 9.47
C THR A 91 -4.48 -17.60 10.55
N GLU A 92 -3.39 -16.91 10.21
CA GLU A 92 -2.65 -16.01 11.09
C GLU A 92 -2.88 -14.54 10.72
N ASN A 93 -2.59 -13.64 11.65
CA ASN A 93 -2.82 -12.20 11.50
C ASN A 93 -1.58 -11.38 11.82
N ILE A 94 -1.56 -10.13 11.33
CA ILE A 94 -0.69 -9.05 11.78
C ILE A 94 -1.54 -7.86 12.24
N GLU A 95 -0.95 -7.03 13.10
CA GLU A 95 -1.44 -5.69 13.39
C GLU A 95 -0.47 -4.68 12.78
N THR A 96 -0.98 -3.76 11.97
CA THR A 96 -0.14 -2.75 11.31
C THR A 96 -0.82 -1.39 11.27
N ASP A 97 -0.01 -0.35 11.43
CA ASP A 97 -0.37 1.05 11.22
C ASP A 97 0.20 1.64 9.93
N MET A 98 0.80 0.80 9.06
CA MET A 98 1.44 1.19 7.82
C MET A 98 0.87 0.40 6.63
N ILE A 99 0.12 1.07 5.77
CA ILE A 99 -0.53 0.47 4.60
C ILE A 99 0.02 1.09 3.33
N PHE A 100 0.55 0.26 2.43
CA PHE A 100 1.07 0.67 1.13
C PHE A 100 0.17 0.10 0.02
N ASN A 101 -0.94 0.78 -0.27
CA ASN A 101 -1.88 0.34 -1.31
C ASN A 101 -1.30 0.64 -2.70
N MET A 102 -1.06 -0.41 -3.49
CA MET A 102 -0.44 -0.30 -4.81
C MET A 102 -1.49 -0.33 -5.93
N ALA A 103 -1.39 0.61 -6.87
CA ALA A 103 -2.07 0.57 -8.15
C ALA A 103 -1.03 0.45 -9.26
N ILE A 104 -0.96 -0.72 -9.92
CA ILE A 104 0.01 -0.99 -10.99
C ILE A 104 -0.74 -1.18 -12.31
N LYS A 105 -0.45 -0.31 -13.29
CA LYS A 105 -1.14 -0.27 -14.58
C LYS A 105 -0.73 -1.40 -15.50
N ASP A 106 0.58 -1.61 -15.69
CA ASP A 106 1.09 -2.62 -16.60
C ASP A 106 1.28 -3.96 -15.87
N PRO A 107 0.56 -5.03 -16.27
CA PRO A 107 0.74 -6.36 -15.69
C PRO A 107 2.18 -6.89 -15.79
N ASN A 108 2.96 -6.44 -16.79
CA ASN A 108 4.36 -6.83 -16.96
C ASN A 108 5.28 -6.12 -15.95
N GLU A 109 4.94 -4.91 -15.52
CA GLU A 109 5.67 -4.17 -14.48
C GLU A 109 5.27 -4.62 -13.07
N HIS A 110 4.14 -5.32 -12.94
CA HIS A 110 3.59 -5.75 -11.66
C HIS A 110 4.58 -6.54 -10.79
N LEU A 111 5.26 -7.52 -11.38
CA LEU A 111 6.20 -8.35 -10.63
C LEU A 111 7.42 -7.55 -10.17
N GLN A 112 7.95 -6.67 -11.02
CA GLN A 112 9.13 -5.87 -10.71
C GLN A 112 8.83 -4.80 -9.64
N ALA A 113 7.68 -4.14 -9.74
CA ALA A 113 7.21 -3.18 -8.75
C ALA A 113 7.01 -3.86 -7.38
N LEU A 114 6.37 -5.03 -7.37
CA LEU A 114 6.17 -5.80 -6.14
C LEU A 114 7.50 -6.26 -5.53
N GLN A 115 8.45 -6.75 -6.33
CA GLN A 115 9.78 -7.15 -5.84
C GLN A 115 10.54 -5.97 -5.21
N SER A 116 10.52 -4.81 -5.86
CA SER A 116 11.20 -3.59 -5.36
C SER A 116 10.58 -3.14 -4.04
N LEU A 117 9.25 -3.12 -3.96
CA LEU A 117 8.55 -2.80 -2.71
C LEU A 117 8.86 -3.84 -1.62
N MET A 118 8.82 -5.14 -1.92
CA MET A 118 9.11 -6.18 -0.93
C MET A 118 10.54 -6.08 -0.37
N GLN A 119 11.53 -5.72 -1.20
CA GLN A 119 12.89 -5.47 -0.72
C GLN A 119 12.94 -4.28 0.24
N PHE A 120 12.23 -3.20 -0.09
CA PHE A 120 12.12 -2.02 0.76
C PHE A 120 11.42 -2.32 2.10
N LEU A 121 10.29 -3.03 2.07
CA LEU A 121 9.50 -3.36 3.26
C LEU A 121 10.21 -4.33 4.21
N ASN A 122 11.17 -5.12 3.72
CA ASN A 122 12.03 -5.97 4.56
C ASN A 122 13.16 -5.18 5.25
N ASN A 123 13.25 -3.86 5.05
CA ASN A 123 14.24 -3.02 5.72
C ASN A 123 13.59 -2.20 6.86
N PRO A 124 13.75 -2.60 8.13
CA PRO A 124 13.14 -1.89 9.25
C PRO A 124 13.63 -0.45 9.38
N GLU A 125 14.89 -0.14 9.02
CA GLU A 125 15.39 1.24 9.03
C GLU A 125 14.67 2.12 8.00
N ALA A 126 14.28 1.55 6.86
CA ALA A 126 13.52 2.27 5.84
C ALA A 126 12.09 2.55 6.31
N LEU A 127 11.45 1.58 6.97
CA LEU A 127 10.11 1.75 7.54
C LEU A 127 10.11 2.77 8.69
N GLU A 128 11.14 2.78 9.53
CA GLU A 128 11.31 3.81 10.56
C GLU A 128 11.51 5.21 9.96
N LYS A 129 12.22 5.33 8.84
CA LYS A 129 12.28 6.62 8.11
C LYS A 129 10.89 7.05 7.63
N CYS A 130 10.12 6.15 7.03
CA CYS A 130 8.75 6.44 6.62
C CYS A 130 7.87 6.94 7.77
N ARG A 131 8.07 6.42 8.99
CA ARG A 131 7.34 6.84 10.18
C ARG A 131 7.71 8.25 10.64
N ASN A 132 9.00 8.58 10.64
CA ASN A 132 9.53 9.78 11.29
C ASN A 132 9.69 11.00 10.37
N LEU A 133 9.78 10.79 9.05
CA LEU A 133 9.90 11.88 8.08
C LEU A 133 8.56 12.61 7.84
N SER A 134 8.66 13.88 7.42
CA SER A 134 7.51 14.62 6.92
C SER A 134 6.98 14.03 5.61
N ASP A 135 5.73 14.32 5.24
CA ASP A 135 5.09 13.69 4.08
C ASP A 135 5.86 13.95 2.77
N ASP A 136 6.34 15.17 2.55
CA ASP A 136 7.17 15.53 1.39
C ASP A 136 8.50 14.78 1.37
N GLU A 137 9.12 14.58 2.53
CA GLU A 137 10.37 13.81 2.65
C GLU A 137 10.14 12.32 2.44
N VAL A 138 9.01 11.77 2.92
CA VAL A 138 8.63 10.38 2.67
C VAL A 138 8.38 10.14 1.19
N ILE A 139 7.69 11.05 0.50
CA ILE A 139 7.46 10.95 -0.95
C ILE A 139 8.79 10.86 -1.69
N ARG A 140 9.73 11.78 -1.42
CA ARG A 140 11.07 11.77 -2.04
C ARG A 140 11.83 10.50 -1.70
N PHE A 141 11.78 10.06 -0.44
CA PHE A 141 12.46 8.86 0.00
C PHE A 141 11.93 7.60 -0.70
N LEU A 142 10.62 7.49 -0.92
CA LEU A 142 10.02 6.40 -1.67
C LEU A 142 10.43 6.44 -3.14
N GLU A 143 10.37 7.61 -3.79
CA GLU A 143 10.83 7.79 -5.17
C GLU A 143 12.29 7.35 -5.37
N GLU A 144 13.17 7.70 -4.43
CA GLU A 144 14.60 7.31 -4.47
C GLU A 144 14.82 5.82 -4.18
N SER A 145 13.98 5.22 -3.33
CA SER A 145 14.21 3.85 -2.83
C SER A 145 13.58 2.77 -3.70
N ILE A 146 12.43 3.03 -4.32
CA ILE A 146 11.65 2.02 -5.04
C ILE A 146 11.24 2.40 -6.48
N GLY A 147 11.65 3.58 -6.97
CA GLY A 147 11.46 4.03 -8.36
C GLY A 147 10.12 4.68 -8.64
#